data_AF-A0A8W8J1P5-F1
#
_entry.id   AF-A0A8W8J1P5-F1
#
_cell.length_a   1.000
_cell.length_b   1.000
_cell.length_c   1.000
_cell.angle_alpha   90.00
_cell.angle_beta   90.00
_cell.angle_gamma   90.00
#
_symmetry.space_group_name_H-M   'P 1'
#
loop_
_entity.id
_entity.type
_entity.pdbx_description
1 polymer ?
#
loop_
_entity_poly.entity_id
_entity_poly.type
_entity_poly.pdbx_seq_one_letter_code
_entity_poly.pdbx_strand_id
1 'polypeptide(L)'
;MFENRDNPRCPVLAYKEFARRRPQQMNNPESPFYLGVSKHPEKAWYVNQPMGKNTIGNIVKVTCEAGGIQGRKVNHSARKTAISSLVHAGVPPTIIQQLSGHKNVNSINNYSTASNEKQRHLSSI
;
A
#
# COMPACT_ATOMS: atom_id res chain seq x y z
N MET A 1 9.01 9.24 -5.14
CA MET A 1 9.33 7.81 -5.01
C MET A 1 10.40 7.49 -6.04
N PHE A 2 11.48 6.84 -5.65
CA PHE A 2 12.60 6.57 -6.56
C PHE A 2 12.61 5.10 -6.99
N GLU A 3 13.01 4.86 -8.22
CA GLU A 3 13.16 3.51 -8.77
C GLU A 3 14.35 2.81 -8.11
N ASN A 4 14.17 1.55 -7.72
CA ASN A 4 15.23 0.66 -7.28
C ASN A 4 15.15 -0.59 -8.16
N ARG A 5 16.02 -0.67 -9.19
CA ARG A 5 15.96 -1.72 -10.22
C ARG A 5 16.39 -3.09 -9.71
N ASP A 6 17.18 -3.13 -8.65
CA ASP A 6 17.70 -4.36 -8.06
C ASP A 6 16.69 -5.04 -7.13
N ASN A 7 15.57 -4.36 -6.83
CA ASN A 7 14.51 -4.89 -6.00
C ASN A 7 13.33 -5.38 -6.86
N PRO A 8 13.08 -6.70 -6.95
CA PRO A 8 11.94 -7.23 -7.70
C PRO A 8 10.58 -6.81 -7.11
N ARG A 9 10.56 -6.28 -5.87
CA ARG A 9 9.38 -5.69 -5.21
C ARG A 9 9.37 -4.16 -5.29
N CYS A 10 10.09 -3.56 -6.23
CA CYS A 10 10.11 -2.11 -6.40
C CYS A 10 8.71 -1.58 -6.75
N PRO A 11 8.13 -0.69 -5.92
CA PRO A 11 6.80 -0.14 -6.19
C PRO A 11 6.76 0.72 -7.46
N VAL A 12 7.88 1.33 -7.86
CA VAL A 12 7.97 2.11 -9.11
C VAL A 12 7.85 1.20 -10.33
N LEU A 13 8.51 0.03 -10.32
CA LEU A 13 8.38 -0.95 -11.40
C LEU A 13 6.95 -1.49 -11.51
N ALA A 14 6.34 -1.81 -10.36
CA ALA A 14 4.94 -2.23 -10.32
C ALA A 14 4.00 -1.14 -10.86
N TYR A 15 4.23 0.13 -10.50
CA TYR A 15 3.47 1.26 -11.03
C TYR A 15 3.67 1.46 -12.53
N LYS A 16 4.91 1.37 -13.04
CA LYS A 16 5.20 1.49 -14.47
C LYS A 16 4.48 0.40 -15.27
N GLU A 17 4.48 -0.83 -14.78
CA GLU A 17 3.75 -1.93 -15.44
C GLU A 17 2.23 -1.74 -15.37
N PHE A 18 1.73 -1.27 -14.22
CA PHE A 18 0.33 -0.86 -14.10
C PHE A 18 -0.04 0.20 -15.15
N ALA A 19 0.73 1.29 -15.22
CA ALA A 19 0.50 2.40 -16.15
C ALA A 19 0.59 1.97 -17.61
N ARG A 20 1.56 1.12 -17.96
CA ARG A 20 1.74 0.57 -19.32
C ARG A 20 0.53 -0.26 -19.78
N ARG A 21 -0.16 -0.93 -18.85
CA ARG A 21 -1.34 -1.76 -19.13
C ARG A 21 -2.65 -0.99 -19.15
N ARG A 22 -2.64 0.29 -18.75
CA ARG A 22 -3.83 1.14 -18.82
C ARG A 22 -4.19 1.39 -20.30
N PRO A 23 -5.49 1.36 -20.64
CA PRO A 23 -5.96 1.82 -21.94
C PRO A 23 -5.51 3.25 -22.20
N GLN A 24 -5.11 3.55 -23.43
CA GLN A 24 -4.57 4.87 -23.80
C GLN A 24 -5.55 6.01 -23.46
N GLN A 25 -6.86 5.77 -23.59
CA GLN A 25 -7.89 6.75 -23.26
C GLN A 25 -7.94 7.10 -21.76
N MET A 26 -7.40 6.24 -20.90
CA MET A 26 -7.38 6.39 -19.45
C MET A 26 -6.03 6.91 -18.91
N ASN A 27 -5.16 7.45 -19.79
CA ASN A 27 -3.84 7.98 -19.46
C ASN A 27 -3.80 9.51 -19.32
N ASN A 28 -4.93 10.14 -19.02
CA ASN A 28 -5.00 11.57 -18.71
C ASN A 28 -5.07 11.81 -17.18
N PRO A 29 -4.68 13.01 -16.70
CA PRO A 29 -4.68 13.33 -15.26
C PRO A 29 -6.05 13.20 -14.56
N GLU A 30 -7.14 13.44 -15.30
CA GLU A 30 -8.51 13.37 -14.77
C GLU A 30 -9.07 11.93 -14.72
N SER A 31 -8.34 10.96 -15.27
CA SER A 31 -8.77 9.57 -15.28
C SER A 31 -8.66 8.94 -13.89
N PRO A 32 -9.63 8.11 -13.49
CA PRO A 32 -9.55 7.36 -12.24
C PRO A 32 -8.24 6.58 -12.12
N PHE A 33 -7.59 6.68 -10.96
CA PHE A 33 -6.37 5.92 -10.70
C PHE A 33 -6.64 4.41 -10.77
N TYR A 34 -7.65 3.90 -10.07
CA TYR A 34 -8.02 2.47 -10.17
C TYR A 34 -9.06 2.26 -11.27
N LEU A 35 -8.74 1.39 -12.24
CA LEU A 35 -9.62 1.01 -13.33
C LEU A 35 -10.26 -0.36 -13.07
N GLY A 36 -11.45 -0.57 -13.62
CA GLY A 36 -12.10 -1.87 -13.63
C GLY A 36 -11.22 -2.93 -14.29
N VAL A 37 -11.24 -4.14 -13.74
CA VAL A 37 -10.51 -5.29 -14.29
C VAL A 37 -11.32 -5.92 -15.41
N SER A 38 -10.66 -6.24 -16.52
CA SER A 38 -11.31 -6.91 -17.65
C SER A 38 -11.67 -8.37 -17.34
N LYS A 39 -12.77 -8.84 -17.93
CA LYS A 39 -13.12 -10.28 -17.95
C LYS A 39 -12.29 -11.07 -18.98
N HIS A 40 -11.62 -10.36 -19.89
CA HIS A 40 -10.82 -10.89 -21.00
C HIS A 40 -9.40 -10.32 -20.91
N PRO A 41 -8.60 -10.72 -19.91
CA PRO A 41 -7.27 -10.18 -19.66
C PRO A 41 -6.28 -10.43 -20.82
N GLU A 42 -6.55 -11.42 -21.67
CA GLU A 42 -5.79 -11.72 -22.88
C GLU A 42 -5.88 -10.62 -23.94
N LYS A 43 -6.96 -9.84 -23.93
CA LYS A 43 -7.16 -8.70 -24.84
C LYS A 43 -6.73 -7.38 -24.20
N ALA A 44 -7.16 -7.16 -22.97
CA ALA A 44 -6.83 -5.96 -22.20
C ALA A 44 -6.96 -6.26 -20.70
N TRP A 45 -6.05 -5.75 -19.89
CA TRP A 45 -6.06 -5.96 -18.45
C TRP A 45 -7.14 -5.15 -17.73
N TYR A 46 -7.39 -3.93 -18.22
CA TYR A 46 -8.34 -2.99 -17.64
C TYR A 46 -9.36 -2.54 -18.69
N VAL A 47 -10.52 -2.13 -18.19
CA VAL A 47 -11.59 -1.52 -19.00
C VAL A 47 -11.70 -0.04 -18.68
N ASN A 48 -12.30 0.74 -19.58
CA ASN A 48 -12.43 2.20 -19.49
C ASN A 48 -13.50 2.63 -18.48
N GLN A 49 -13.41 2.16 -17.24
CA GLN A 49 -14.33 2.52 -16.16
C GLN A 49 -13.61 2.57 -14.82
N PRO A 50 -14.05 3.44 -13.88
CA PRO A 50 -13.50 3.46 -12.52
C PRO A 50 -13.76 2.13 -11.81
N MET A 51 -12.80 1.69 -11.00
CA MET A 51 -13.03 0.57 -10.08
C MET A 51 -14.00 1.00 -8.97
N GLY A 52 -15.00 0.16 -8.66
CA GLY A 52 -15.99 0.46 -7.63
C GLY A 52 -15.37 0.59 -6.22
N LYS A 53 -15.92 1.51 -5.41
CA LYS A 53 -15.42 1.80 -4.05
C LYS A 53 -15.35 0.56 -3.14
N ASN A 54 -16.32 -0.36 -3.27
CA ASN A 54 -16.36 -1.59 -2.47
C ASN A 54 -15.25 -2.56 -2.89
N THR A 55 -14.96 -2.64 -4.18
CA THR A 55 -13.85 -3.43 -4.71
C THR A 55 -12.53 -2.89 -4.16
N ILE A 56 -12.31 -1.58 -4.27
CA ILE A 56 -11.11 -0.91 -3.72
C ILE A 56 -10.99 -1.17 -2.21
N GLY A 57 -12.10 -1.03 -1.47
CA GLY A 57 -12.16 -1.26 -0.02
C GLY A 57 -11.78 -2.69 0.40
N ASN A 58 -11.95 -3.66 -0.51
CA ASN A 58 -11.71 -5.07 -0.26
C ASN A 58 -10.40 -5.62 -0.85
N ILE A 59 -9.60 -4.81 -1.56
CA ILE A 59 -8.36 -5.28 -2.22
C ILE A 59 -7.44 -6.03 -1.24
N VAL A 60 -7.12 -5.44 -0.09
CA VAL A 60 -6.22 -6.09 0.89
C VAL A 60 -6.85 -7.35 1.45
N LYS A 61 -8.16 -7.35 1.70
CA LYS A 61 -8.87 -8.54 2.20
C LYS A 61 -8.72 -9.70 1.21
N VAL A 62 -9.12 -9.48 -0.04
CA VAL A 62 -9.07 -10.51 -1.10
C VAL A 62 -7.65 -10.99 -1.34
N THR A 63 -6.68 -10.07 -1.37
CA THR A 63 -5.27 -10.42 -1.60
C THR A 63 -4.69 -11.25 -0.45
N CYS A 64 -5.01 -10.88 0.80
CA CYS A 64 -4.58 -11.64 1.96
C CYS A 64 -5.21 -13.03 2.03
N GLU A 65 -6.52 -13.14 1.75
CA GLU A 65 -7.24 -14.43 1.69
C GLU A 65 -6.64 -15.34 0.60
N ALA A 66 -6.42 -14.82 -0.60
CA ALA A 66 -5.79 -15.56 -1.70
C ALA A 66 -4.35 -15.98 -1.39
N GLY A 67 -3.61 -15.18 -0.61
CA GLY A 67 -2.26 -15.48 -0.16
C GLY A 67 -2.18 -16.35 1.10
N GLY A 68 -3.31 -16.84 1.63
CA GLY A 68 -3.34 -17.67 2.85
C GLY A 68 -2.98 -16.91 4.14
N ILE A 69 -3.03 -15.58 4.14
CA ILE A 69 -2.73 -14.76 5.32
C ILE A 69 -3.91 -14.82 6.27
N GLN A 70 -3.69 -15.40 7.45
CA GLN A 70 -4.74 -15.60 8.45
C GLN A 70 -5.20 -14.31 9.13
N GLY A 71 -6.46 -14.34 9.58
CA GLY A 71 -7.11 -13.27 10.33
C GLY A 71 -7.71 -12.17 9.45
N ARG A 72 -8.51 -11.28 10.06
CA ARG A 72 -9.17 -10.19 9.35
C ARG A 72 -8.15 -9.10 8.95
N LYS A 73 -7.65 -9.17 7.71
CA LYS A 73 -6.79 -8.15 7.11
C LYS A 73 -7.59 -7.31 6.12
N VAL A 74 -7.58 -6.00 6.30
CA VAL A 74 -8.29 -5.04 5.44
C VAL A 74 -7.37 -3.87 5.11
N ASN A 75 -7.80 -2.93 4.27
CA ASN A 75 -6.97 -1.78 3.88
C ASN A 75 -6.42 -1.00 5.08
N HIS A 76 -7.22 -0.85 6.14
CA HIS A 76 -6.76 -0.24 7.40
C HIS A 76 -5.60 -1.03 8.05
N SER A 77 -5.64 -2.36 8.03
CA SER A 77 -4.56 -3.21 8.53
C SER A 77 -3.25 -2.95 7.80
N ALA A 78 -3.28 -2.87 6.46
CA ALA A 78 -2.10 -2.58 5.65
C ALA A 78 -1.52 -1.18 5.97
N ARG A 79 -2.38 -0.16 6.10
CA ARG A 79 -1.96 1.19 6.52
C ARG A 79 -1.30 1.19 7.89
N LYS A 80 -1.91 0.51 8.87
CA LYS A 80 -1.36 0.39 10.23
C LYS A 80 0.01 -0.29 10.21
N THR A 81 0.15 -1.40 9.50
CA THR A 81 1.43 -2.11 9.37
C THR A 81 2.50 -1.22 8.75
N ALA A 82 2.21 -0.51 7.65
CA ALA A 82 3.16 0.39 7.01
C ALA A 82 3.65 1.49 7.96
N ILE A 83 2.74 2.11 8.73
CA ILE A 83 3.09 3.15 9.71
C ILE A 83 3.94 2.58 10.84
N SER A 84 3.52 1.45 11.44
CA SER A 84 4.30 0.78 12.48
C SER A 84 5.71 0.42 12.00
N SER A 85 5.85 -0.10 10.78
CA SER A 85 7.17 -0.40 10.19
C SER A 85 8.04 0.86 10.08
N LEU A 86 7.50 1.99 9.63
CA LEU A 86 8.25 3.25 9.55
C LEU A 86 8.66 3.76 10.94
N VAL A 87 7.79 3.67 11.94
CA VAL A 87 8.10 4.03 13.33
C VAL A 87 9.19 3.12 13.90
N HIS A 88 9.12 1.81 13.66
CA HIS A 88 10.15 0.87 14.11
C HIS A 88 11.49 1.10 13.41
N ALA A 89 11.49 1.51 12.14
CA ALA A 89 12.67 1.92 11.40
C ALA A 89 13.25 3.29 11.83
N GLY A 90 12.62 3.96 12.82
CA GLY A 90 13.10 5.25 13.35
C GLY A 90 12.83 6.44 12.45
N VAL A 91 11.93 6.32 11.46
CA VAL A 91 11.56 7.45 10.60
C VAL A 91 10.84 8.51 11.44
N PRO A 92 11.21 9.80 11.33
CA PRO A 92 10.58 10.88 12.09
C PRO A 92 9.04 10.93 11.92
N PRO A 93 8.27 11.13 13.01
CA PRO A 93 6.81 11.19 12.94
C PRO A 93 6.24 12.22 11.95
N THR A 94 6.93 13.34 11.72
CA THR A 94 6.55 14.38 10.75
C THR A 94 6.61 13.88 9.30
N ILE A 95 7.64 13.10 8.95
CA ILE A 95 7.75 12.46 7.63
C ILE A 95 6.67 11.39 7.47
N ILE A 96 6.45 10.57 8.49
CA ILE A 96 5.39 9.56 8.49
C ILE A 96 4.02 10.23 8.33
N GLN A 97 3.77 11.35 9.01
CA GLN A 97 2.54 12.12 8.90
C GLN A 97 2.29 12.57 7.45
N GLN A 98 3.30 13.15 6.79
CA GLN A 98 3.20 13.59 5.39
C GLN A 98 2.90 12.42 4.46
N LEU A 99 3.61 11.29 4.61
CA LEU A 99 3.43 10.11 3.76
C LEU A 99 2.08 9.41 3.98
N SER A 100 1.61 9.37 5.22
CA SER A 100 0.37 8.68 5.58
C SER A 100 -0.87 9.57 5.50
N GLY A 101 -0.71 10.89 5.38
CA GLY A 101 -1.81 11.87 5.38
C GLY A 101 -2.54 11.97 6.72
N HIS A 102 -1.85 11.78 7.85
CA HIS A 102 -2.45 12.03 9.18
C HIS A 102 -2.57 13.53 9.45
N LYS A 103 -3.72 13.96 9.98
CA LYS A 103 -3.91 15.37 10.36
C LYS A 103 -3.12 15.78 11.60
N ASN A 104 -2.93 14.85 12.54
CA ASN A 104 -2.25 15.10 13.81
C ASN A 104 -1.01 14.20 13.94
N VAL A 105 0.17 14.80 14.08
CA VAL A 105 1.44 14.07 14.25
C VAL A 105 1.44 13.20 15.51
N ASN A 106 0.79 13.64 16.59
CA ASN A 106 0.73 12.89 17.84
C ASN A 106 -0.01 11.56 17.70
N SER A 107 -0.90 11.43 16.70
CA SER A 107 -1.56 10.15 16.42
C SER A 107 -0.59 9.07 15.90
N ILE A 108 0.58 9.44 15.40
CA ILE A 108 1.64 8.51 14.99
C ILE A 108 2.30 7.85 16.20
N ASN A 109 2.33 8.51 17.36
CA ASN A 109 2.92 7.94 18.57
C ASN A 109 2.14 6.71 19.08
N ASN A 110 0.86 6.56 18.72
CA ASN A 110 0.08 5.37 19.03
C ASN A 110 0.63 4.09 18.36
N TYR A 111 1.48 4.24 17.34
CA TYR A 111 2.15 3.13 16.66
C TYR A 111 3.54 2.85 17.24
N SER A 112 4.05 3.69 18.15
CA SER A 112 5.27 3.46 18.92
C SER A 112 5.00 2.44 20.04
N THR A 113 4.73 1.20 19.66
CA THR A 113 4.75 0.08 20.60
C THR A 113 6.18 -0.42 20.76
N ALA A 114 6.52 -0.92 21.95
CA ALA A 114 7.76 -1.67 22.12
C ALA A 114 7.59 -2.99 21.34
N SER A 115 8.15 -3.07 20.13
CA SER A 115 8.19 -4.34 19.41
C SER A 115 8.98 -5.35 20.26
N ASN A 116 8.68 -6.65 20.13
CA ASN A 116 9.43 -7.69 20.85
C ASN A 116 10.94 -7.57 20.59
N GLU A 117 11.36 -7.12 19.40
CA GLU A 117 12.76 -6.82 19.09
C GLU A 117 13.30 -5.64 19.91
N LYS A 118 12.56 -4.54 20.02
CA LYS A 118 12.94 -3.41 20.89
C LYS A 118 13.00 -3.83 22.36
N GLN A 119 12.05 -4.64 22.83
CA GLN A 119 12.06 -5.18 24.18
C GLN A 119 13.27 -6.10 24.43
N ARG A 120 13.61 -6.97 23.47
CA ARG A 120 14.82 -7.82 23.53
C ARG A 120 16.10 -6.99 23.57
N HIS A 121 16.21 -5.96 22.73
CA HIS A 121 17.36 -5.06 22.75
C HIS A 121 17.47 -4.33 24.09
N LEU A 122 16.36 -3.81 24.63
CA LEU A 122 16.34 -3.17 25.95
C LEU A 122 16.68 -4.13 27.09
N SER A 123 16.33 -5.43 26.98
CA SER A 123 16.72 -6.43 27.99
C SER A 123 18.21 -6.78 27.98
N SER A 124 18.95 -6.35 26.96
CA SER A 124 20.39 -6.57 26.81
C SER A 124 21.25 -5.34 27.13
N ILE A 125 20.62 -4.24 27.59
CA ILE A 125 21.28 -3.04 28.12
C ILE A 125 21.36 -3.17 29.65
#